data_AF-A0A4R5FWG0-F1
#
_entry.id   AF-A0A4R5FWG0-F1
#
_cell.length_a   1.000
_cell.length_b   1.000
_cell.length_c   1.000
_cell.angle_alpha   90.00
_cell.angle_beta   90.00
_cell.angle_gamma   90.00
#
_symmetry.space_group_name_H-M   'P 1'
#
loop_
_entity.id
_entity.type
_entity.pdbx_description
1 polymer ?
#
loop_
_entity_poly.entity_id
_entity_poly.type
_entity_poly.pdbx_seq_one_letter_code
_entity_poly.pdbx_strand_id
1 'polypeptide(L)'
;MPSPASPRPRPRLPRTLGRLRALGVTAAGTFALAAALSPAAASATPPSPSSVLVCLPDTPVCQEVRGAPGDLRFWFKINNAPAPVGLSFTVNGSPASGSLSTQDVGNAIEGEFRPVTPLVSGDVACLSYAGGSGEHCATAP
;
A
#
# COMPACT_ATOMS: atom_id res chain seq x y z
N MET A 1 48.28 21.06 -12.58
CA MET A 1 49.14 20.10 -11.88
C MET A 1 48.25 18.97 -11.37
N PRO A 2 48.42 17.74 -11.86
CA PRO A 2 47.71 16.56 -11.36
C PRO A 2 48.47 15.97 -10.17
N SER A 3 47.76 15.39 -9.20
CA SER A 3 48.30 14.23 -8.50
C SER A 3 47.19 13.37 -7.85
N PRO A 4 47.37 12.04 -7.81
CA PRO A 4 46.30 11.05 -7.76
C PRO A 4 46.26 10.27 -6.42
N ALA A 5 45.15 9.59 -6.14
CA ALA A 5 45.18 8.34 -5.37
C ALA A 5 43.90 7.53 -5.62
N SER A 6 44.04 6.46 -6.38
CA SER A 6 43.14 5.30 -6.44
C SER A 6 43.62 4.25 -5.41
N PRO A 7 43.10 3.02 -5.42
CA PRO A 7 41.91 2.48 -4.76
C PRO A 7 42.30 1.64 -3.51
N ARG A 8 41.34 1.03 -2.80
CA ARG A 8 41.45 -0.39 -2.39
C ARG A 8 40.13 -1.00 -1.87
N PRO A 9 39.92 -2.30 -2.12
CA PRO A 9 38.73 -3.06 -1.77
C PRO A 9 38.85 -3.67 -0.36
N ARG A 10 37.74 -4.13 0.22
CA ARG A 10 37.78 -5.15 1.27
C ARG A 10 37.04 -6.42 0.81
N PRO A 11 37.72 -7.58 0.80
CA PRO A 11 37.13 -8.88 0.52
C PRO A 11 36.72 -9.63 1.82
N ARG A 12 35.68 -10.48 1.67
CA ARG A 12 35.41 -11.83 2.24
C ARG A 12 35.50 -12.01 3.77
N LEU A 13 34.69 -12.86 4.41
CA LEU A 13 34.67 -14.34 4.35
C LEU A 13 33.48 -14.88 5.23
N PRO A 14 33.25 -16.21 5.39
CA PRO A 14 31.95 -16.88 5.31
C PRO A 14 31.64 -17.65 6.62
N ARG A 15 30.85 -18.73 6.49
CA ARG A 15 30.56 -19.81 7.47
C ARG A 15 29.38 -19.45 8.39
N THR A 16 28.40 -20.32 8.62
CA THR A 16 28.58 -21.73 8.94
C THR A 16 27.33 -22.56 8.62
N LEU A 17 27.60 -23.74 8.08
CA LEU A 17 26.76 -24.90 7.86
C LEU A 17 26.18 -25.43 9.20
N GLY A 18 24.86 -25.66 9.27
CA GLY A 18 24.21 -26.34 10.41
C GLY A 18 23.37 -27.51 9.90
N ARG A 19 23.97 -28.70 9.92
CA ARG A 19 23.45 -29.97 9.38
C ARG A 19 22.69 -30.74 10.47
N LEU A 20 21.59 -31.38 10.07
CA LEU A 20 21.02 -32.64 10.58
C LEU A 20 20.53 -32.73 12.04
N ARG A 21 19.27 -33.17 12.20
CA ARG A 21 18.98 -34.39 12.98
C ARG A 21 17.73 -35.09 12.44
N ALA A 22 17.94 -36.30 11.94
CA ALA A 22 16.92 -37.33 11.74
C ALA A 22 16.93 -38.25 12.96
N LEU A 23 15.75 -38.62 13.49
CA LEU A 23 15.42 -39.74 14.39
C LEU A 23 13.89 -39.66 14.58
N GLY A 24 13.06 -40.68 14.47
CA GLY A 24 13.23 -42.12 14.38
C GLY A 24 11.85 -42.75 14.14
N VAL A 25 11.86 -44.08 14.02
CA VAL A 25 10.91 -44.95 13.31
C VAL A 25 9.74 -45.47 14.18
N THR A 26 8.58 -45.63 13.53
CA THR A 26 7.38 -46.49 13.74
C THR A 26 6.85 -46.84 15.14
N ALA A 27 5.52 -46.74 15.28
CA ALA A 27 4.71 -47.79 15.90
C ALA A 27 3.37 -47.94 15.16
N ALA A 28 3.09 -49.15 14.71
CA ALA A 28 1.86 -49.58 14.07
C ALA A 28 0.70 -49.62 15.09
N GLY A 29 -0.49 -49.26 14.62
CA GLY A 29 -1.74 -49.38 15.36
C GLY A 29 -2.92 -49.30 14.41
N THR A 30 -3.22 -50.41 13.74
CA THR A 30 -4.51 -50.65 13.10
C THR A 30 -5.59 -50.69 14.17
N PHE A 31 -6.60 -49.81 14.09
CA PHE A 31 -8.02 -50.20 14.15
C PHE A 31 -8.95 -48.98 13.94
N ALA A 32 -10.14 -49.30 13.41
CA ALA A 32 -11.37 -48.51 13.40
C ALA A 32 -11.58 -47.46 12.29
N LEU A 33 -12.11 -47.99 11.19
CA LEU A 33 -13.10 -47.38 10.31
C LEU A 33 -13.97 -46.32 11.03
N ALA A 34 -13.84 -45.04 10.66
CA ALA A 34 -14.76 -43.98 11.05
C ALA A 34 -15.01 -43.05 9.86
N ALA A 35 -16.23 -43.18 9.32
CA ALA A 35 -17.01 -42.21 8.56
C ALA A 35 -16.24 -41.12 7.77
N ALA A 36 -16.26 -41.27 6.45
CA ALA A 36 -16.09 -40.15 5.52
C ALA A 36 -17.18 -39.09 5.79
N LEU A 37 -16.78 -38.01 6.45
CA LEU A 37 -17.51 -36.74 6.43
C LEU A 37 -16.51 -35.70 5.95
N SER A 38 -16.51 -35.46 4.64
CA SER A 38 -15.88 -34.30 4.03
C SER A 38 -16.42 -33.05 4.71
N PRO A 39 -15.60 -32.21 5.35
CA PRO A 39 -15.93 -30.81 5.41
C PRO A 39 -15.73 -30.31 3.99
N ALA A 40 -16.83 -30.11 3.26
CA ALA A 40 -16.82 -29.09 2.23
C ALA A 40 -16.44 -27.80 2.96
N ALA A 41 -15.16 -27.44 2.88
CA ALA A 41 -14.67 -26.15 3.33
C ALA A 41 -15.40 -25.15 2.45
N ALA A 42 -16.51 -24.64 2.98
CA ALA A 42 -17.22 -23.52 2.42
C ALA A 42 -16.17 -22.43 2.31
N SER A 43 -15.76 -22.15 1.07
CA SER A 43 -15.07 -20.93 0.70
C SER A 43 -15.99 -19.79 1.10
N ALA A 44 -15.88 -19.36 2.35
CA ALA A 44 -16.38 -18.06 2.77
C ALA A 44 -15.48 -17.06 2.05
N THR A 45 -15.81 -16.76 0.80
CA THR A 45 -15.35 -15.53 0.16
C THR A 45 -15.76 -14.42 1.11
N PRO A 46 -14.82 -13.73 1.79
CA PRO A 46 -15.18 -12.61 2.61
C PRO A 46 -15.96 -11.65 1.72
N PRO A 47 -17.08 -11.06 2.19
CA PRO A 47 -17.72 -10.00 1.44
C PRO A 47 -16.66 -8.93 1.22
N SER A 48 -16.28 -8.70 -0.03
CA SER A 48 -15.53 -7.50 -0.39
C SER A 48 -16.35 -6.34 0.17
N PRO A 49 -15.84 -5.54 1.10
CA PRO A 49 -16.52 -4.32 1.45
C PRO A 49 -16.46 -3.48 0.18
N SER A 50 -17.58 -3.39 -0.54
CA SER A 50 -17.88 -2.21 -1.33
C SER A 50 -18.00 -1.08 -0.32
N SER A 51 -16.85 -0.55 0.11
CA SER A 51 -16.76 0.65 0.91
C SER A 51 -17.32 1.76 0.05
N VAL A 52 -18.61 2.05 0.21
CA VAL A 52 -19.16 3.32 -0.21
C VAL A 52 -18.39 4.36 0.58
N LEU A 53 -17.40 4.98 -0.05
CA LEU A 53 -16.57 5.98 0.59
C LEU A 53 -17.41 7.23 0.86
N VAL A 54 -18.05 7.26 2.02
CA VAL A 54 -18.76 8.44 2.49
C VAL A 54 -17.71 9.36 3.11
N CYS A 55 -17.41 10.47 2.43
CA CYS A 55 -16.82 11.64 3.06
C CYS A 55 -17.63 11.99 4.31
N LEU A 56 -17.15 11.67 5.51
CA LEU A 56 -17.80 12.16 6.71
C LEU A 56 -17.64 13.69 6.75
N PRO A 57 -18.73 14.46 6.94
CA PRO A 57 -18.68 15.92 6.92
C PRO A 57 -17.75 16.51 7.99
N ASP A 58 -17.49 15.77 9.08
CA ASP A 58 -16.55 16.16 10.15
C ASP A 58 -15.07 15.98 9.77
N THR A 59 -14.75 15.37 8.63
CA THR A 59 -13.37 15.26 8.17
C THR A 59 -13.03 16.38 7.18
N PRO A 60 -12.02 17.22 7.46
CA PRO A 60 -11.66 18.33 6.58
C PRO A 60 -11.12 17.83 5.23
N VAL A 61 -10.60 16.61 5.20
CA VAL A 61 -10.12 15.94 3.98
C VAL A 61 -10.72 14.55 3.90
N CYS A 62 -11.18 14.19 2.72
CA CYS A 62 -11.46 12.80 2.36
C CYS A 62 -10.49 12.36 1.27
N GLN A 63 -10.14 11.08 1.29
CA GLN A 63 -9.25 10.50 0.30
C GLN A 63 -9.55 9.03 0.07
N GLU A 64 -9.26 8.57 -1.15
CA GLU A 64 -9.41 7.18 -1.55
C GLU A 64 -8.50 6.84 -2.72
N VAL A 65 -8.06 5.59 -2.80
CA VAL A 65 -7.49 5.03 -4.04
C VAL A 65 -8.59 4.30 -4.78
N ARG A 66 -8.92 4.78 -5.99
CA ARG A 66 -10.00 4.27 -6.83
C ARG A 66 -9.53 4.00 -8.25
N GLY A 67 -10.29 3.22 -9.00
CA GLY A 67 -10.00 2.86 -10.38
C GLY A 67 -9.88 1.34 -10.57
N ALA A 68 -9.36 0.93 -11.71
CA ALA A 68 -9.11 -0.47 -12.03
C ALA A 68 -7.62 -0.82 -11.77
N PRO A 69 -7.28 -2.10 -11.55
CA PRO A 69 -5.88 -2.54 -11.51
C PRO A 69 -5.12 -2.06 -12.76
N GLY A 70 -4.00 -1.37 -12.55
CA GLY A 70 -3.21 -0.75 -13.62
C GLY A 70 -3.61 0.70 -13.97
N ASP A 71 -4.73 1.19 -13.45
CA ASP A 71 -5.16 2.60 -13.52
C ASP A 71 -5.73 3.09 -12.19
N LEU A 72 -5.08 2.69 -11.09
CA LEU A 72 -5.43 3.18 -9.76
C LEU A 72 -4.97 4.64 -9.60
N ARG A 73 -5.85 5.45 -9.04
CA ARG A 73 -5.70 6.91 -8.90
C ARG A 73 -6.06 7.31 -7.47
N PHE A 74 -5.35 8.28 -6.94
CA PHE A 74 -5.64 8.84 -5.63
C PHE A 74 -6.61 10.01 -5.79
N TRP A 75 -7.84 9.84 -5.30
CA TRP A 75 -8.84 10.89 -5.24
C TRP A 75 -8.85 11.57 -3.89
N PHE A 76 -9.12 12.87 -3.88
CA PHE A 76 -9.26 13.62 -2.65
C PHE A 76 -10.31 14.73 -2.76
N LYS A 77 -10.82 15.13 -1.59
CA LYS A 77 -11.65 16.32 -1.38
C LYS A 77 -11.18 17.05 -0.14
N ILE A 78 -10.86 18.34 -0.27
CA ILE A 78 -10.45 19.21 0.83
C ILE A 78 -11.53 20.26 1.03
N ASN A 79 -12.22 20.24 2.17
CA ASN A 79 -13.25 21.22 2.52
C ASN A 79 -12.59 22.49 3.06
N ASN A 80 -13.05 23.67 2.63
CA ASN A 80 -12.54 24.98 3.01
C ASN A 80 -11.03 25.17 2.74
N ALA A 81 -10.54 24.60 1.64
CA ALA A 81 -9.15 24.74 1.24
C ALA A 81 -8.82 26.20 0.85
N PRO A 82 -7.67 26.75 1.28
CA PRO A 82 -7.22 28.05 0.79
C PRO A 82 -6.83 27.94 -0.69
N ALA A 83 -7.38 28.79 -1.54
CA ALA A 83 -7.02 28.86 -2.97
C ALA A 83 -5.98 29.98 -3.20
N PRO A 84 -4.84 29.71 -3.88
CA PRO A 84 -4.40 28.43 -4.42
C PRO A 84 -3.85 27.47 -3.36
N VAL A 85 -4.21 26.18 -3.45
CA VAL A 85 -3.73 25.14 -2.54
C VAL A 85 -2.44 24.51 -3.09
N GLY A 86 -1.36 24.54 -2.32
CA GLY A 86 -0.15 23.80 -2.64
C GLY A 86 -0.33 22.33 -2.26
N LEU A 87 -0.23 21.40 -3.21
CA LEU A 87 -0.44 19.97 -2.99
C LEU A 87 0.89 19.20 -3.14
N SER A 88 1.08 18.16 -2.32
CA SER A 88 2.24 17.28 -2.37
C SER A 88 1.82 15.84 -2.11
N PHE A 89 2.43 14.90 -2.81
CA PHE A 89 2.03 13.50 -2.78
C PHE A 89 3.22 12.59 -2.48
N THR A 90 2.97 11.53 -1.72
CA THR A 90 3.92 10.44 -1.49
C THR A 90 3.26 9.10 -1.80
N VAL A 91 4.07 8.13 -2.21
CA VAL A 91 3.68 6.72 -2.33
C VAL A 91 4.68 5.91 -1.53
N ASN A 92 4.20 5.14 -0.55
CA ASN A 92 5.02 4.37 0.39
C ASN A 92 6.10 5.23 1.07
N GLY A 93 5.75 6.47 1.42
CA GLY A 93 6.64 7.45 2.08
C GLY A 93 7.66 8.12 1.15
N SER A 94 7.69 7.78 -0.15
CA SER A 94 8.57 8.43 -1.13
C SER A 94 7.82 9.50 -1.90
N PRO A 95 8.41 10.69 -2.17
CA PRO A 95 7.79 11.72 -2.99
C PRO A 95 7.38 11.18 -4.36
N ALA A 96 6.12 11.40 -4.73
CA ALA A 96 5.55 10.92 -5.98
C ALA A 96 5.25 12.09 -6.92
N SER A 97 5.69 11.97 -8.16
CA SER A 97 5.31 12.87 -9.26
C SER A 97 4.25 12.20 -10.13
N GLY A 98 3.45 12.99 -10.83
CA GLY A 98 2.31 12.50 -11.57
C GLY A 98 1.52 13.60 -12.24
N SER A 99 0.42 13.23 -12.89
CA SER A 99 -0.58 14.19 -13.31
C SER A 99 -1.56 14.47 -12.16
N LEU A 100 -1.98 15.72 -12.07
CA LEU A 100 -2.94 16.20 -11.08
C LEU A 100 -4.04 16.96 -11.81
N SER A 101 -5.29 16.61 -11.52
CA SER A 101 -6.47 17.36 -11.95
C SER A 101 -7.21 17.84 -10.73
N THR A 102 -7.57 19.12 -10.67
CA THR A 102 -8.32 19.72 -9.57
C THR A 102 -9.47 20.56 -10.10
N GLN A 103 -10.55 20.63 -9.34
CA GLN A 103 -11.70 21.47 -9.61
C GLN A 103 -12.28 22.00 -8.29
N ASP A 104 -12.78 23.23 -8.33
CA ASP A 104 -13.51 23.83 -7.20
C ASP A 104 -14.96 23.34 -7.21
N VAL A 105 -15.43 22.80 -6.08
CA VAL A 105 -16.78 22.28 -5.87
C VAL A 105 -17.38 22.96 -4.64
N GLY A 106 -18.03 24.10 -4.86
CA GLY A 106 -18.53 24.95 -3.78
C GLY A 106 -17.37 25.52 -2.96
N ASN A 107 -17.33 25.21 -1.65
CA ASN A 107 -16.24 25.62 -0.76
C ASN A 107 -15.16 24.53 -0.62
N ALA A 108 -15.16 23.51 -1.48
CA ALA A 108 -14.19 22.42 -1.43
C ALA A 108 -13.37 22.36 -2.72
N ILE A 109 -12.16 21.84 -2.63
CA ILE A 109 -11.36 21.46 -3.79
C ILE A 109 -11.41 19.95 -3.90
N GLU A 110 -11.84 19.46 -5.06
CA GLU A 110 -11.80 18.04 -5.40
C GLU A 110 -10.70 17.81 -6.43
N GLY A 111 -9.99 16.70 -6.32
CA GLY A 111 -8.93 16.40 -7.26
C GLY A 111 -8.58 14.94 -7.32
N GLU A 112 -7.80 14.63 -8.35
CA GLU A 112 -7.34 13.29 -8.63
C GLU A 112 -5.88 13.34 -9.08
N PHE A 113 -5.06 12.58 -8.37
CA PHE A 113 -3.64 12.42 -8.64
C PHE A 113 -3.39 11.04 -9.23
N ARG A 114 -2.66 11.03 -10.35
CA ARG A 114 -2.22 9.81 -11.03
C ARG A 114 -0.69 9.81 -11.08
N PRO A 115 -0.03 9.03 -10.20
CA PRO A 115 1.44 8.97 -10.19
C PRO A 115 1.98 8.39 -11.49
N VAL A 116 3.20 8.79 -11.86
CA VAL A 116 3.91 8.28 -13.05
C VAL A 116 4.13 6.77 -12.93
N THR A 117 4.54 6.32 -11.74
CA THR A 117 4.58 4.90 -11.39
C THR A 117 3.16 4.47 -11.00
N PRO A 118 2.53 3.53 -11.71
CA PRO A 118 1.19 3.06 -11.37
C PRO A 118 1.14 2.48 -9.96
N LEU A 119 0.08 2.80 -9.22
CA LEU A 119 -0.18 2.20 -7.91
C LEU A 119 -0.53 0.71 -8.08
N VAL A 120 -0.05 -0.13 -7.17
CA VAL A 120 -0.43 -1.54 -7.06
C VAL A 120 -1.11 -1.82 -5.72
N SER A 121 -1.86 -2.91 -5.62
CA SER A 121 -2.55 -3.32 -4.40
C SER A 121 -1.57 -3.36 -3.21
N GLY A 122 -1.96 -2.72 -2.11
CA GLY A 122 -1.14 -2.57 -0.90
C GLY A 122 -0.27 -1.30 -0.85
N ASP A 123 -0.10 -0.56 -1.94
CA ASP A 123 0.57 0.73 -1.91
C ASP A 123 -0.20 1.75 -1.06
N VAL A 124 0.52 2.55 -0.29
CA VAL A 124 -0.05 3.64 0.51
C VAL A 124 0.27 4.96 -0.18
N ALA A 125 -0.76 5.63 -0.71
CA ALA A 125 -0.64 6.96 -1.28
C ALA A 125 -1.08 8.00 -0.24
N CYS A 126 -0.29 9.04 -0.03
CA CYS A 126 -0.59 10.12 0.91
C CYS A 126 -0.59 11.48 0.22
N LEU A 127 -1.46 12.35 0.70
CA LEU A 127 -1.56 13.75 0.32
C LEU A 127 -1.18 14.64 1.51
N SER A 128 -0.38 15.66 1.24
CA SER A 128 -0.17 16.82 2.11
C SER A 128 -0.53 18.09 1.35
N TYR A 129 -0.98 19.11 2.06
CA TYR A 129 -1.29 20.39 1.45
C TYR A 129 -0.93 21.58 2.33
N ALA A 130 -0.59 22.70 1.70
CA ALA A 130 -0.23 23.94 2.38
C ALA A 130 -1.41 24.47 3.20
N GLY A 131 -1.19 24.72 4.50
CA GLY A 131 -2.23 25.13 5.45
C GLY A 131 -3.03 23.96 6.05
N GLY A 132 -2.82 22.74 5.58
CA GLY A 132 -3.38 21.52 6.16
C GLY A 132 -2.54 20.95 7.31
N SER A 133 -3.16 20.15 8.16
CA SER A 133 -2.48 19.43 9.24
C SER A 133 -2.24 17.96 8.86
N GLY A 134 -0.97 17.58 8.74
CA GLY A 134 -0.56 16.18 8.57
C GLY A 134 -0.75 15.60 7.17
N GLU A 135 -0.47 14.30 7.06
CA GLU A 135 -0.65 13.52 5.84
C GLU A 135 -2.00 12.80 5.83
N HIS A 136 -2.66 12.81 4.68
CA HIS A 136 -3.93 12.14 4.43
C HIS A 136 -3.69 10.97 3.50
N CYS A 137 -3.69 9.75 4.05
CA CYS A 137 -3.31 8.55 3.32
C CYS A 137 -4.50 7.65 2.97
N ALA A 138 -4.38 6.90 1.88
CA ALA A 138 -5.26 5.80 1.50
C ALA A 138 -4.44 4.64 0.92
N THR A 139 -4.90 3.41 1.14
CA THR A 139 -4.25 2.20 0.63
C THR A 139 -4.94 1.74 -0.65
N ALA A 140 -4.15 1.38 -1.65
CA ALA A 140 -4.62 0.76 -2.88
C ALA A 140 -5.27 -0.61 -2.60
N PRO A 141 -6.50 -0.86 -3.07
CA PRO A 141 -7.18 -2.14 -2.89
C PRO A 141 -6.50 -3.28 -3.64
#